data_AF-A0A0F8Y9K1-F1
#
_entry.id   AF-A0A0F8Y9K1-F1
#
_cell.length_a   1.000
_cell.length_b   1.000
_cell.length_c   1.000
_cell.angle_alpha   90.00
_cell.angle_beta   90.00
_cell.angle_gamma   90.00
#
_symmetry.space_group_name_H-M   'P 1'
#
loop_
_entity.id
_entity.type
_entity.pdbx_description
1 polymer ?
#
loop_
_entity_poly.entity_id
_entity_poly.type
_entity_poly.pdbx_seq_one_letter_code
_entity_poly.pdbx_strand_id
1 'polypeptide(L)'
;MSDLRIRRQVSAVTRGTDDDKWMNLRGTRDGAMISADWLTAMAFEGRCYGVNSGTDTQAVTHNPVYAATEPDMLITVPSNTTIIPVMIQVNLEDTSTAAVLDIMAVATSVYDATTTDTDLTIYNMRMDAPNTSLCQVVATVTSTSAATPLSGNYIEFWRGAAGFAEDAFGGNATPTNELVTKTAWNIKDS
;
A
#
# COMPACT_ATOMS: atom_id res chain seq x y z
N MET A 1 6.52 10.44 46.67
CA MET A 1 5.98 11.24 45.54
C MET A 1 6.72 10.79 44.29
N SER A 2 6.06 10.06 43.39
CA SER A 2 6.64 9.72 42.09
C SER A 2 6.25 10.80 41.08
N ASP A 3 7.25 11.50 40.55
CA ASP A 3 7.12 12.54 39.54
C ASP A 3 7.30 11.88 38.15
N LEU A 4 6.25 11.90 37.31
CA LEU A 4 6.30 11.36 35.95
C LEU A 4 6.60 12.50 34.96
N ARG A 5 7.85 12.61 34.53
CA ARG A 5 8.27 13.59 33.53
C ARG A 5 8.27 12.96 32.14
N ILE A 6 7.28 13.33 31.32
CA ILE A 6 7.21 12.94 29.90
C ILE A 6 8.20 13.80 29.11
N ARG A 7 9.31 13.23 28.66
CA ARG A 7 10.29 13.92 27.81
C ARG A 7 9.89 13.82 26.34
N ARG A 8 9.75 14.97 25.69
CA ARG A 8 9.36 15.13 24.29
C ARG A 8 10.55 14.99 23.33
N GLN A 9 11.25 13.86 23.30
CA GLN A 9 12.05 13.44 22.13
C GLN A 9 12.67 12.06 22.34
N VAL A 10 12.37 11.08 21.47
CA VAL A 10 13.27 9.95 21.20
C VAL A 10 13.11 9.56 19.73
N SER A 11 14.23 9.49 19.01
CA SER A 11 14.35 8.84 17.70
C SER A 11 14.11 7.35 17.88
N ALA A 12 12.98 6.83 17.37
CA ALA A 12 12.56 5.43 17.41
C ALA A 12 12.51 4.78 18.81
N VAL A 13 11.34 4.28 19.18
CA VAL A 13 11.10 3.76 20.52
C VAL A 13 11.42 2.27 20.59
N THR A 14 12.38 1.87 21.44
CA THR A 14 12.63 0.46 21.76
C THR A 14 11.41 -0.12 22.47
N ARG A 15 10.80 -1.15 21.87
CA ARG A 15 9.63 -1.85 22.43
C ARG A 15 10.12 -3.05 23.24
N GLY A 16 9.85 -3.06 24.54
CA GLY A 16 10.09 -4.23 25.37
C GLY A 16 9.08 -5.34 25.08
N THR A 17 9.52 -6.59 25.04
CA THR A 17 8.71 -7.79 24.81
C THR A 17 8.44 -8.60 26.09
N ASP A 18 8.93 -8.12 27.24
CA ASP A 18 8.95 -8.85 28.51
C ASP A 18 8.19 -8.04 29.58
N ASP A 19 7.56 -8.74 30.53
CA ASP A 19 6.65 -8.18 31.55
C ASP A 19 7.29 -7.12 32.48
N ASP A 20 8.62 -7.10 32.60
CA ASP A 20 9.39 -6.19 33.46
C ASP A 20 9.92 -4.93 32.73
N LYS A 21 9.46 -4.64 31.50
CA LYS A 21 9.96 -3.48 30.74
C LYS A 21 9.02 -2.29 30.82
N TRP A 22 9.61 -1.11 30.98
CA TRP A 22 8.92 0.18 30.95
C TRP A 22 8.08 0.33 29.67
N MET A 23 6.77 0.51 29.83
CA MET A 23 5.89 0.81 28.71
C MET A 23 6.05 2.27 28.30
N ASN A 24 6.26 2.50 27.01
CA ASN A 24 6.39 3.86 26.48
C ASN A 24 5.02 4.53 26.39
N LEU A 25 4.80 5.49 27.28
CA LEU A 25 3.63 6.35 27.31
C LEU A 25 3.89 7.59 26.47
N ARG A 26 2.96 7.92 25.56
CA ARG A 26 3.00 9.19 24.83
C ARG A 26 2.02 10.17 25.46
N GLY A 27 2.46 11.41 25.58
CA GLY A 27 1.58 12.55 25.86
C GLY A 27 1.06 13.12 24.55
N THR A 28 -0.25 13.36 24.46
CA THR A 28 -0.84 14.22 23.44
C THR A 28 -0.45 15.68 23.71
N ARG A 29 -0.74 16.59 22.76
CA ARG A 29 -0.34 18.01 22.87
C ARG A 29 -0.99 18.73 24.06
N ASP A 30 -2.18 18.28 24.46
CA ASP A 30 -2.94 18.69 25.66
C ASP A 30 -2.49 17.97 26.94
N GLY A 31 -1.48 17.10 26.87
CA GLY A 31 -0.88 16.42 28.01
C GLY A 31 -1.60 15.14 28.44
N ALA A 32 -2.62 14.69 27.70
CA ALA A 32 -3.26 13.41 27.97
C ALA A 32 -2.31 12.25 27.65
N MET A 33 -2.27 11.27 28.54
CA MET A 33 -1.44 10.07 28.35
C MET A 33 -2.22 9.05 27.53
N ILE A 34 -1.66 8.62 26.41
CA ILE A 34 -2.22 7.56 25.59
C ILE A 34 -1.22 6.43 25.40
N SER A 35 -1.73 5.20 25.50
CA SER A 35 -1.11 4.02 24.92
C SER A 35 -1.75 3.80 23.55
N ALA A 36 -0.95 3.85 22.49
CA ALA A 36 -1.42 3.57 21.13
C ALA A 36 -0.96 2.17 20.71
N ASP A 37 -1.79 1.48 19.93
CA ASP A 37 -1.38 0.27 19.23
C ASP A 37 -0.18 0.55 18.31
N TRP A 38 0.59 -0.51 17.96
CA TRP A 38 1.81 -0.42 17.20
C TRP A 38 1.65 0.38 15.91
N LEU A 39 0.61 0.11 15.13
CA LEU A 39 0.39 0.77 13.85
C LEU A 39 0.06 2.26 14.03
N THR A 40 -0.79 2.57 15.01
CA THR A 40 -1.16 3.96 15.33
C THR A 40 0.04 4.76 15.85
N ALA A 41 0.90 4.12 16.65
CA ALA A 41 2.14 4.73 17.11
C ALA A 41 3.11 5.02 15.94
N MET A 42 3.21 4.13 14.95
CA MET A 42 4.01 4.34 13.74
C MET A 42 3.47 5.51 12.91
N ALA A 43 2.14 5.65 12.81
CA ALA A 43 1.51 6.78 12.12
C ALA A 43 1.84 8.12 12.82
N PHE A 44 1.75 8.18 14.15
CA PHE A 44 2.15 9.37 14.91
C PHE A 44 3.65 9.69 14.81
N GLU A 45 4.49 8.68 14.62
CA GLU A 45 5.91 8.87 14.34
C GLU A 45 6.20 9.37 12.92
N GLY A 46 5.19 9.42 12.04
CA GLY A 46 5.37 9.72 10.63
C GLY A 46 6.14 8.61 9.92
N ARG A 47 5.86 7.34 10.26
CA ARG A 47 6.46 6.15 9.64
C ARG A 47 5.46 5.34 8.81
N CYS A 48 4.27 5.88 8.60
CA CYS A 48 3.28 5.29 7.71
C CYS A 48 3.13 6.19 6.48
N TYR A 49 3.12 5.56 5.32
CA TYR A 49 3.18 6.24 4.03
C TYR A 49 2.06 5.73 3.13
N GLY A 50 1.59 6.60 2.23
CA GLY A 50 0.64 6.27 1.18
C GLY A 50 1.20 6.70 -0.19
N VAL A 51 0.80 5.97 -1.23
CA VAL A 51 1.08 6.29 -2.62
C VAL A 51 -0.16 5.96 -3.44
N ASN A 52 -0.47 6.80 -4.42
CA ASN A 52 -1.60 6.60 -5.31
C ASN A 52 -1.07 6.55 -6.75
N SER A 53 -1.50 5.57 -7.53
CA SER A 53 -1.31 5.54 -8.99
C SER A 53 -2.62 5.95 -9.65
N GLY A 54 -2.56 6.86 -10.63
CA GLY A 54 -3.73 7.50 -11.23
C GLY A 54 -4.19 8.78 -10.51
N THR A 55 -5.05 9.55 -11.17
CA THR A 55 -5.66 10.77 -10.63
C THR A 55 -7.18 10.69 -10.75
N ASP A 56 -7.90 11.51 -9.98
CA ASP A 56 -9.38 11.62 -10.07
C ASP A 56 -9.87 11.94 -11.50
N THR A 57 -9.01 12.55 -12.33
CA THR A 57 -9.35 12.92 -13.71
C THR A 57 -8.95 11.88 -14.76
N GLN A 58 -8.05 10.96 -14.44
CA GLN A 58 -7.52 9.96 -15.39
C GLN A 58 -7.15 8.67 -14.64
N ALA A 59 -7.91 7.61 -14.95
CA ALA A 59 -7.59 6.26 -14.51
C ALA A 59 -6.30 5.76 -15.19
N VAL A 60 -5.57 4.88 -14.50
CA VAL A 60 -4.41 4.19 -15.08
C VAL A 60 -4.93 3.21 -16.13
N THR A 61 -4.36 3.27 -17.33
CA THR A 61 -4.67 2.29 -18.38
C THR A 61 -3.88 1.01 -18.10
N HIS A 62 -4.57 -0.06 -17.72
CA HIS A 62 -3.95 -1.37 -17.51
C HIS A 62 -3.73 -2.10 -18.83
N ASN A 63 -2.81 -3.06 -18.84
CA ASN A 63 -2.58 -3.90 -20.02
C ASN A 63 -3.81 -4.80 -20.27
N PRO A 64 -4.36 -4.86 -21.51
CA PRO A 64 -5.50 -5.73 -21.83
C PRO A 64 -5.24 -7.23 -21.63
N VAL A 65 -3.98 -7.64 -21.48
CA VAL A 65 -3.57 -9.00 -21.15
C VAL A 65 -2.69 -8.99 -19.92
N TYR A 66 -2.83 -10.00 -19.07
CA TYR A 66 -1.92 -10.19 -17.95
C TYR A 66 -0.47 -10.25 -18.43
N ALA A 67 0.31 -9.23 -18.05
CA ALA A 67 1.74 -9.11 -18.33
C ALA A 67 2.49 -9.01 -17.01
N ALA A 68 3.04 -10.13 -16.54
CA ALA A 68 3.73 -10.18 -15.25
C ALA A 68 4.89 -9.18 -15.14
N THR A 69 5.51 -8.80 -16.27
CA THR A 69 6.65 -7.87 -16.33
C THR A 69 6.23 -6.40 -16.35
N GLU A 70 4.93 -6.09 -16.36
CA GLU A 70 4.38 -4.74 -16.51
C GLU A 70 3.43 -4.40 -15.35
N PRO A 71 3.90 -4.34 -14.10
CA PRO A 71 3.05 -3.93 -12.98
C PRO A 71 2.59 -2.47 -13.14
N ASP A 72 1.31 -2.22 -12.83
CA ASP A 72 0.72 -0.87 -12.80
C ASP A 72 1.30 0.02 -11.68
N MET A 73 1.87 -0.61 -10.64
CA MET A 73 2.62 0.06 -9.59
C MET A 73 3.79 -0.82 -9.15
N LEU A 74 5.00 -0.30 -9.24
CA LEU A 74 6.23 -0.95 -8.75
C LEU A 74 6.76 -0.18 -7.55
N ILE A 75 6.92 -0.86 -6.41
CA ILE A 75 7.55 -0.32 -5.20
C ILE A 75 8.91 -0.96 -5.02
N THR A 76 9.97 -0.19 -5.17
CA THR A 76 11.34 -0.64 -4.92
C THR A 76 11.74 -0.34 -3.48
N VAL A 77 12.06 -1.40 -2.74
CA VAL A 77 12.50 -1.32 -1.35
C VAL A 77 14.02 -1.49 -1.29
N PRO A 78 14.77 -0.48 -0.82
CA PRO A 78 16.23 -0.58 -0.74
C PRO A 78 16.66 -1.55 0.37
N SER A 79 17.89 -2.05 0.29
CA SER A 79 18.50 -2.90 1.32
C SER A 79 18.40 -2.27 2.71
N ASN A 80 18.23 -3.11 3.73
CA ASN A 80 18.04 -2.71 5.13
C ASN A 80 16.77 -1.87 5.40
N THR A 81 15.82 -1.86 4.48
CA THR A 81 14.48 -1.28 4.69
C THR A 81 13.44 -2.39 4.67
N THR A 82 12.52 -2.36 5.63
CA THR A 82 11.38 -3.27 5.68
C THR A 82 10.11 -2.46 5.59
N ILE A 83 9.22 -2.85 4.67
CA ILE A 83 7.88 -2.33 4.57
C ILE A 83 6.89 -3.41 5.03
N ILE A 84 5.78 -2.97 5.62
CA ILE A 84 4.65 -3.84 5.96
C ILE A 84 3.44 -3.24 5.26
N PRO A 85 2.83 -3.94 4.29
CA PRO A 85 1.59 -3.48 3.68
C PRO A 85 0.49 -3.38 4.73
N VAL A 86 -0.12 -2.20 4.85
CA VAL A 86 -1.21 -1.94 5.82
C VAL A 86 -2.57 -1.98 5.13
N MET A 87 -2.63 -1.42 3.93
CA MET A 87 -3.85 -1.32 3.13
C MET A 87 -3.45 -1.32 1.66
N ILE A 88 -4.15 -2.13 0.87
CA ILE A 88 -4.14 -2.07 -0.58
C ILE A 88 -5.59 -1.83 -0.98
N GLN A 89 -5.79 -0.82 -1.81
CA GLN A 89 -7.08 -0.49 -2.37
C GLN A 89 -6.89 -0.26 -3.86
N VAL A 90 -7.76 -0.87 -4.65
CA VAL A 90 -7.80 -0.70 -6.09
C VAL A 90 -9.22 -0.24 -6.42
N ASN A 91 -9.31 0.91 -7.07
CA ASN A 91 -10.56 1.45 -7.56
C ASN A 91 -10.61 1.19 -9.06
N LEU A 92 -11.67 0.53 -9.51
CA LEU A 92 -11.90 0.26 -10.92
C LEU A 92 -12.97 1.23 -11.42
N GLU A 93 -12.61 2.02 -12.43
CA GLU A 93 -13.56 2.83 -13.18
C GLU A 93 -13.95 2.07 -14.45
N ASP A 94 -15.26 1.92 -14.68
CA ASP A 94 -15.83 1.21 -15.82
C ASP A 94 -15.76 2.10 -17.08
N THR A 95 -14.71 1.93 -17.89
CA THR A 95 -14.61 2.60 -19.20
C THR A 95 -14.30 1.65 -20.36
N SER A 96 -14.39 0.32 -20.20
CA SER A 96 -13.90 -0.64 -21.20
C SER A 96 -14.86 -1.83 -21.43
N THR A 97 -14.66 -2.56 -22.53
CA THR A 97 -15.36 -3.80 -22.85
C THR A 97 -15.07 -4.86 -21.79
N ALA A 98 -16.04 -5.74 -21.49
CA ALA A 98 -15.91 -6.84 -20.54
C ALA A 98 -14.55 -7.54 -20.66
N ALA A 99 -13.77 -7.46 -19.59
CA ALA A 99 -12.43 -8.02 -19.50
C ALA A 99 -12.31 -8.88 -18.24
N VAL A 100 -11.58 -9.98 -18.34
CA VAL A 100 -11.23 -10.80 -17.19
C VAL A 100 -10.10 -10.09 -16.45
N LEU A 101 -10.38 -9.58 -15.24
CA LEU A 101 -9.39 -8.91 -14.42
C LEU A 101 -8.69 -9.90 -13.47
N ASP A 102 -7.37 -9.79 -13.39
CA ASP A 102 -6.55 -10.38 -12.34
C ASP A 102 -5.76 -9.26 -11.67
N ILE A 103 -5.98 -9.08 -10.37
CA ILE A 103 -5.40 -7.98 -9.61
C ILE A 103 -4.72 -8.59 -8.39
N MET A 104 -3.40 -8.49 -8.34
CA MET A 104 -2.58 -9.12 -7.32
C MET A 104 -1.46 -8.19 -6.87
N ALA A 105 -0.96 -8.43 -5.65
CA ALA A 105 0.24 -7.81 -5.14
C ALA A 105 1.23 -8.89 -4.70
N VAL A 106 2.48 -8.74 -5.16
CA VAL A 106 3.55 -9.71 -4.95
C VAL A 106 4.76 -8.97 -4.38
N ALA A 107 5.36 -9.54 -3.34
CA ALA A 107 6.69 -9.15 -2.90
C ALA A 107 7.70 -10.12 -3.50
N THR A 108 8.73 -9.60 -4.16
CA THR A 108 9.68 -10.44 -4.92
C THR A 108 11.10 -9.90 -4.88
N SER A 109 12.07 -10.80 -5.02
CA SER A 109 13.49 -10.45 -5.21
C SER A 109 13.86 -10.19 -6.68
N VAL A 110 12.96 -10.47 -7.62
CA VAL A 110 13.20 -10.35 -9.08
C VAL A 110 12.13 -9.45 -9.67
N TYR A 111 12.52 -8.42 -10.42
CA TYR A 111 11.57 -7.53 -11.09
C TYR A 111 12.22 -6.87 -12.32
N ASP A 112 11.40 -6.40 -13.26
CA ASP A 112 11.83 -5.49 -14.32
C ASP A 112 11.77 -4.05 -13.79
N ALA A 113 12.90 -3.35 -13.84
CA ALA A 113 13.01 -1.95 -13.42
C ALA A 113 12.93 -0.98 -14.60
N THR A 114 12.63 -1.47 -15.81
CA THR A 114 12.52 -0.63 -17.00
C THR A 114 11.22 0.18 -16.93
N THR A 115 11.34 1.49 -16.80
CA THR A 115 10.19 2.39 -16.74
C THR A 115 10.31 3.44 -17.85
N THR A 116 9.16 3.82 -18.41
CA THR A 116 9.05 5.00 -19.28
C THR A 116 8.28 6.14 -18.61
N ASP A 117 7.66 5.86 -17.46
CA ASP A 117 6.87 6.80 -16.68
C ASP A 117 7.70 7.47 -15.56
N THR A 118 7.12 8.53 -15.00
CA THR A 118 7.64 9.32 -13.88
C THR A 118 7.46 8.65 -12.52
N ASP A 119 8.39 8.94 -11.61
CA ASP A 119 8.31 8.53 -10.20
C ASP A 119 7.02 9.06 -9.54
N LEU A 120 6.29 8.17 -8.86
CA LEU A 120 5.15 8.54 -8.02
C LEU A 120 5.63 9.17 -6.71
N THR A 121 4.87 10.14 -6.21
CA THR A 121 5.17 10.78 -4.92
C THR A 121 4.65 9.93 -3.77
N ILE A 122 5.55 9.60 -2.84
CA ILE A 122 5.22 8.92 -1.58
C ILE A 122 4.89 9.97 -0.52
N TYR A 123 3.68 9.92 0.02
CA TYR A 123 3.20 10.85 1.03
C TYR A 123 3.28 10.26 2.43
N ASN A 124 3.76 11.04 3.39
CA ASN A 124 3.66 10.69 4.80
C ASN A 124 2.21 10.88 5.26
N MET A 125 1.64 9.89 5.95
CA MET A 125 0.29 10.03 6.51
C MET A 125 0.21 11.08 7.64
N ARG A 126 1.37 11.49 8.17
CA ARG A 126 1.48 12.66 9.04
C ARG A 126 1.76 13.89 8.18
N MET A 127 0.82 14.84 8.17
CA MET A 127 0.84 15.99 7.25
C MET A 127 1.98 17.00 7.45
N ASP A 128 2.64 17.02 8.61
CA ASP A 128 3.87 17.79 8.82
C ASP A 128 5.14 17.04 8.36
N ALA A 129 4.97 15.85 7.77
CA ALA A 129 5.95 15.05 7.04
C ALA A 129 7.36 15.03 7.66
N PRO A 130 7.52 14.61 8.94
CA PRO A 130 8.80 14.69 9.64
C PRO A 130 9.84 13.70 9.11
N ASN A 131 9.40 12.67 8.38
CA ASN A 131 10.28 11.70 7.73
C ASN A 131 9.87 11.51 6.27
N THR A 132 10.87 11.26 5.43
CA THR A 132 10.72 10.89 4.02
C THR A 132 10.90 9.38 3.87
N SER A 133 10.17 8.76 2.94
CA SER A 133 10.38 7.36 2.59
C SER A 133 11.70 7.18 1.84
N LEU A 134 12.36 6.04 2.07
CA LEU A 134 13.52 5.60 1.29
C LEU A 134 13.13 4.74 0.09
N CYS A 135 11.88 4.30 0.02
CA CYS A 135 11.39 3.52 -1.11
C CYS A 135 11.23 4.42 -2.34
N GLN A 136 11.27 3.81 -3.51
CA GLN A 136 10.89 4.44 -4.77
C GLN A 136 9.62 3.78 -5.28
N VAL A 137 8.75 4.56 -5.92
CA VAL A 137 7.53 4.02 -6.53
C VAL A 137 7.40 4.58 -7.94
N VAL A 138 7.09 3.71 -8.89
CA VAL A 138 6.83 4.09 -10.27
C VAL A 138 5.48 3.52 -10.69
N ALA A 139 4.71 4.31 -11.44
CA ALA A 139 3.50 3.84 -12.12
C ALA A 139 3.88 3.18 -13.45
N THR A 140 3.10 2.19 -13.87
CA THR A 140 3.11 1.70 -15.25
C THR A 140 4.51 1.34 -15.76
N VAL A 141 5.04 0.22 -15.26
CA VAL A 141 6.30 -0.35 -15.76
C VAL A 141 6.08 -0.88 -17.16
N THR A 142 6.92 -0.47 -18.10
CA THR A 142 6.87 -0.93 -19.50
C THR A 142 7.97 -1.95 -19.72
N SER A 143 7.61 -3.19 -20.05
CA SER A 143 8.59 -4.26 -20.09
C SER A 143 9.47 -4.16 -21.34
N THR A 144 10.79 -4.25 -21.13
CA THR A 144 11.74 -4.59 -22.21
C THR A 144 12.58 -5.82 -21.85
N SER A 145 12.41 -6.36 -20.64
CA SER A 145 13.14 -7.50 -20.09
C SER A 145 12.21 -8.67 -19.72
N ALA A 146 12.77 -9.90 -19.67
CA ALA A 146 12.04 -11.13 -19.34
C ALA A 146 11.95 -11.43 -17.82
N ALA A 147 12.30 -10.47 -16.96
CA ALA A 147 12.35 -10.68 -15.51
C ALA A 147 10.95 -10.65 -14.89
N THR A 148 10.38 -11.82 -14.61
CA THR A 148 9.02 -11.94 -14.05
C THR A 148 9.04 -11.90 -12.51
N PRO A 149 8.15 -11.12 -11.87
CA PRO A 149 8.05 -11.02 -10.42
C PRO A 149 7.56 -12.31 -9.74
N LEU A 150 6.91 -13.20 -10.50
CA LEU A 150 6.51 -14.54 -10.08
C LEU A 150 7.63 -15.59 -10.21
N SER A 151 8.89 -15.15 -10.11
CA SER A 151 10.07 -16.01 -10.17
C SER A 151 11.04 -15.68 -9.02
N GLY A 152 11.94 -16.61 -8.71
CA GLY A 152 12.89 -16.45 -7.62
C GLY A 152 12.22 -16.54 -6.23
N ASN A 153 12.67 -15.71 -5.29
CA ASN A 153 12.07 -15.63 -3.96
C ASN A 153 10.94 -14.60 -3.99
N TYR A 154 9.70 -15.10 -3.99
CA TYR A 154 8.51 -14.24 -4.01
C TYR A 154 7.41 -14.78 -3.10
N ILE A 155 6.51 -13.89 -2.70
CA ILE A 155 5.27 -14.21 -2.03
C ILE A 155 4.15 -13.34 -2.59
N GLU A 156 3.09 -14.00 -3.06
CA GLU A 156 1.81 -13.33 -3.29
C GLU A 156 1.13 -13.17 -1.94
N PHE A 157 0.89 -11.93 -1.54
CA PHE A 157 0.34 -11.62 -0.21
C PHE A 157 -1.05 -10.98 -0.28
N TRP A 158 -1.51 -10.61 -1.48
CA TRP A 158 -2.85 -10.07 -1.70
C TRP A 158 -3.32 -10.35 -3.13
N ARG A 159 -4.59 -10.71 -3.28
CA ARG A 159 -5.28 -10.86 -4.56
C ARG A 159 -6.69 -10.27 -4.44
N GLY A 160 -6.94 -9.20 -5.18
CA GLY A 160 -8.21 -8.49 -5.20
C GLY A 160 -9.24 -9.13 -6.14
N ALA A 161 -8.79 -9.69 -7.25
CA ALA A 161 -9.63 -10.39 -8.23
C ALA A 161 -8.85 -11.55 -8.88
N ALA A 162 -9.55 -12.64 -9.22
CA ALA A 162 -8.95 -13.83 -9.83
C ALA A 162 -9.89 -14.40 -10.92
N GLY A 163 -9.74 -13.93 -12.16
CA GLY A 163 -10.30 -14.63 -13.32
C GLY A 163 -11.80 -14.44 -13.60
N PHE A 164 -12.57 -13.74 -12.76
CA PHE A 164 -13.99 -13.45 -13.00
C PHE A 164 -14.42 -12.14 -12.35
N ALA A 165 -13.98 -11.02 -12.92
CA ALA A 165 -14.67 -9.75 -12.74
C ALA A 165 -15.42 -9.47 -14.05
N GLU A 166 -16.53 -10.16 -14.29
CA GLU A 166 -17.43 -9.77 -15.38
C GLU A 166 -18.11 -8.45 -14.98
N ASP A 167 -18.06 -7.45 -15.86
CA ASP A 167 -18.81 -6.20 -15.69
C ASP A 167 -20.31 -6.53 -15.61
N ALA A 168 -20.85 -6.50 -14.39
CA ALA A 168 -22.25 -6.78 -14.12
C ALA A 168 -23.18 -5.59 -14.47
N PHE A 169 -22.64 -4.43 -14.84
CA PHE A 169 -23.40 -3.19 -15.02
C PHE A 169 -23.37 -2.59 -16.44
N GLY A 170 -22.57 -3.12 -17.35
CA GLY A 170 -22.71 -2.90 -18.79
C GLY A 170 -22.62 -1.42 -19.19
N GLY A 171 -21.48 -0.78 -18.92
CA GLY A 171 -21.24 0.61 -19.31
C GLY A 171 -21.87 1.65 -18.37
N ASN A 172 -21.93 1.34 -17.07
CA ASN A 172 -22.40 2.28 -16.06
C ASN A 172 -21.20 2.96 -15.38
N ALA A 173 -20.97 4.23 -15.73
CA ALA A 173 -19.88 5.06 -15.21
C ALA A 173 -20.04 5.50 -13.72
N THR A 174 -20.81 4.76 -12.91
CA THR A 174 -20.95 5.06 -11.49
C THR A 174 -19.82 4.37 -10.73
N PRO A 175 -18.94 5.10 -10.02
CA PRO A 175 -17.82 4.51 -9.31
C PRO A 175 -18.33 3.60 -8.17
N THR A 176 -18.19 2.29 -8.34
CA THR A 176 -18.43 1.34 -7.26
C THR A 176 -17.16 1.24 -6.43
N ASN A 177 -17.10 2.03 -5.36
CA ASN A 177 -16.04 1.91 -4.38
C ASN A 177 -16.25 0.64 -3.56
N GLU A 178 -15.64 -0.45 -4.00
CA GLU A 178 -15.58 -1.67 -3.20
C GLU A 178 -14.33 -1.64 -2.34
N LEU A 179 -14.54 -1.52 -1.04
CA LEU A 179 -13.50 -1.84 -0.06
C LEU A 179 -13.22 -3.35 -0.14
N VAL A 180 -12.34 -3.77 -1.04
CA VAL A 180 -11.84 -5.16 -1.20
C VAL A 180 -10.88 -5.54 -0.06
N THR A 181 -11.22 -5.19 1.18
CA THR A 181 -10.60 -5.75 2.39
C THR A 181 -11.37 -6.98 2.89
N LYS A 182 -12.57 -7.21 2.36
CA LYS A 182 -13.33 -8.46 2.38
C LYS A 182 -14.02 -8.62 1.03
N THR A 183 -13.80 -9.72 0.34
CA THR A 183 -14.66 -10.15 -0.76
C THR A 183 -16.06 -10.43 -0.19
N ALA A 184 -16.93 -9.43 -0.26
CA ALA A 184 -18.37 -9.60 -0.27
C ALA A 184 -18.89 -8.90 -1.53
N TRP A 185 -18.57 -9.48 -2.68
CA TRP A 185 -19.32 -9.20 -3.90
C TRP A 185 -20.71 -9.79 -3.70
N ASN A 186 -21.75 -8.95 -3.76
CA ASN A 186 -23.10 -9.44 -3.90
C ASN A 186 -23.20 -10.11 -5.27
N ILE A 187 -23.06 -11.42 -5.28
CA ILE A 187 -23.41 -12.27 -6.41
C ILE A 187 -24.89 -11.99 -6.68
N LYS A 188 -25.18 -11.46 -7.87
CA LYS A 188 -26.55 -11.50 -8.38
C LYS A 188 -26.83 -12.96 -8.69
N ASP A 189 -27.53 -13.64 -7.78
CA ASP A 189 -28.12 -14.94 -8.10
C ASP A 189 -29.03 -14.74 -9.31
N SER A 190 -28.72 -15.45 -10.41
CA SER A 190 -29.62 -15.63 -11.54
C SER A 190 -30.80 -16.51 -11.15
#